data_AF-A0A9X0CYV9-F1
#
_entry.id   AF-A0A9X0CYV9-F1
#
_cell.length_a   1.000
_cell.length_b   1.000
_cell.length_c   1.000
_cell.angle_alpha   90.00
_cell.angle_beta   90.00
_cell.angle_gamma   90.00
#
_symmetry.space_group_name_H-M   'P 1'
#
loop_
_entity.id
_entity.type
_entity.pdbx_description
1 polymer ?
#
loop_
_entity_poly.entity_id
_entity_poly.type
_entity_poly.pdbx_seq_one_letter_code
_entity_poly.pdbx_strand_id
1 'polypeptide(L)'
;ENEGRVADLYVKKMHEEGNTGLRIAEVGLCVNPALPHLGASLDRAVFDPLSNDKFGGSEIKTCPKAGSLGLSVADTVGHPSFAANHFLVLNDGQIVLNTQP
;
A
#
# COMPACT_ATOMS: atom_id res chain seq x y z
N GLU A 1 -7.91 -11.92 -10.28
CA GLU A 1 -8.46 -11.36 -11.55
C GLU A 1 -8.77 -9.86 -11.50
N ASN A 2 -9.34 -9.30 -10.42
CA ASN A 2 -9.68 -7.87 -10.37
C ASN A 2 -8.50 -6.95 -10.01
N GLU A 3 -7.59 -7.37 -9.15
CA GLU A 3 -6.42 -6.56 -8.77
C GLU A 3 -5.50 -6.25 -9.95
N GLY A 4 -5.22 -7.26 -10.80
CA GLY A 4 -4.47 -7.07 -12.04
C GLY A 4 -5.10 -6.03 -12.97
N ARG A 5 -6.43 -6.05 -13.12
CA ARG A 5 -7.16 -5.05 -13.91
C ARG A 5 -7.06 -3.64 -13.33
N VAL A 6 -7.14 -3.51 -11.99
CA VAL A 6 -6.99 -2.20 -11.32
C VAL A 6 -5.56 -1.68 -11.51
N ALA A 7 -4.57 -2.55 -11.40
CA ALA A 7 -3.17 -2.27 -11.68
C ALA A 7 -2.98 -1.74 -13.12
N ASP A 8 -3.53 -2.43 -14.12
CA ASP A 8 -3.44 -2.01 -15.53
C ASP A 8 -4.13 -0.66 -15.77
N LEU A 9 -5.30 -0.45 -15.16
CA LEU A 9 -6.02 0.83 -15.23
C LEU A 9 -5.23 1.98 -14.60
N TYR A 10 -4.56 1.72 -13.47
CA TYR A 10 -3.69 2.69 -12.82
C TYR A 10 -2.53 3.10 -13.74
N VAL A 11 -1.80 2.14 -14.31
CA VAL A 11 -0.70 2.43 -15.26
C VAL A 11 -1.21 3.24 -16.44
N LYS A 12 -2.31 2.79 -17.06
CA LYS A 12 -2.91 3.47 -18.21
C LYS A 12 -3.22 4.93 -17.88
N LYS A 13 -3.86 5.20 -16.74
CA LYS A 13 -4.19 6.56 -16.30
C LYS A 13 -2.94 7.42 -16.10
N MET A 14 -1.92 6.89 -15.41
CA MET A 14 -0.67 7.63 -15.18
C MET A 14 0.06 7.94 -16.49
N HIS A 15 0.01 7.02 -17.47
CA HIS A 15 0.56 7.24 -18.80
C HIS A 15 -0.19 8.33 -19.57
N GLU A 16 -1.53 8.37 -19.48
CA GLU A 16 -2.36 9.44 -20.04
C GLU A 16 -2.05 10.81 -19.42
N GLU A 17 -1.65 10.84 -18.15
CA GLU A 17 -1.19 12.04 -17.42
C GLU A 17 0.28 12.42 -17.72
N GLY A 18 0.97 11.68 -18.60
CA GLY A 18 2.32 11.97 -19.07
C GLY A 18 3.43 11.14 -18.42
N ASN A 19 3.13 10.32 -17.42
CA ASN A 19 4.11 9.44 -16.76
C ASN A 19 4.29 8.11 -17.50
N THR A 20 4.68 8.17 -18.77
CA THR A 20 4.82 6.99 -19.65
C THR A 20 5.89 5.99 -19.20
N GLY A 21 6.75 6.37 -18.26
CA GLY A 21 7.80 5.51 -17.70
C GLY A 21 7.39 4.76 -16.44
N LEU A 22 6.19 5.00 -15.89
CA LEU A 22 5.69 4.29 -14.71
C LEU A 22 5.54 2.79 -15.00
N ARG A 23 6.06 1.97 -14.09
CA ARG A 23 5.97 0.50 -14.16
C ARG A 23 5.46 -0.05 -12.84
N ILE A 24 4.69 -1.13 -12.93
CA ILE A 24 4.28 -1.91 -11.77
C ILE A 24 4.60 -3.38 -11.99
N ALA A 25 4.87 -4.11 -10.90
CA ALA A 25 5.20 -5.52 -10.95
C ALA A 25 4.56 -6.27 -9.78
N GLU A 26 4.28 -7.55 -9.97
CA GLU A 26 3.90 -8.44 -8.87
C GLU A 26 5.09 -8.66 -7.93
N VAL A 27 4.79 -8.83 -6.65
CA VAL A 27 5.82 -9.03 -5.61
C VAL A 27 5.46 -10.27 -4.82
N GLY A 28 6.48 -11.07 -4.49
CA GLY A 28 6.33 -12.18 -3.56
C GLY A 28 6.39 -11.72 -2.10
N LEU A 29 6.64 -12.66 -1.19
CA LEU A 29 6.90 -12.33 0.20
C LEU A 29 8.27 -11.63 0.35
N CYS A 30 8.26 -10.40 0.85
CA CYS A 30 9.44 -9.67 1.28
C CYS A 30 9.64 -9.86 2.79
N VAL A 31 10.71 -10.56 3.18
CA VAL A 31 11.07 -10.76 4.59
C VAL A 31 12.09 -9.70 5.02
N ASN A 32 11.89 -9.11 6.20
CA ASN A 32 12.86 -8.18 6.75
C ASN A 32 14.16 -8.94 7.13
N PRO A 33 15.32 -8.59 6.55
CA PRO A 33 16.56 -9.33 6.79
C PRO A 33 17.08 -9.19 8.23
N ALA A 34 16.74 -8.10 8.92
CA ALA A 34 17.13 -7.88 10.33
C ALA A 34 16.13 -8.47 11.32
N LEU A 35 14.87 -8.65 10.91
CA LEU A 35 13.78 -9.18 11.74
C LEU A 35 13.02 -10.25 10.96
N PRO A 36 13.52 -11.50 10.84
CA PRO A 36 12.98 -12.51 9.93
C PRO A 36 11.55 -12.97 10.22
N HIS A 37 11.03 -12.66 11.41
CA HIS A 37 9.63 -12.90 11.77
C HIS A 37 8.67 -11.83 11.21
N LEU A 38 9.20 -10.76 10.62
CA LEU A 38 8.44 -9.72 9.94
C LEU A 38 8.60 -9.89 8.43
N GLY A 39 7.47 -9.85 7.73
CA GLY A 39 7.43 -9.82 6.27
C GLY A 39 6.15 -9.19 5.77
N ALA A 40 6.17 -8.77 4.51
CA ALA A 40 5.02 -8.20 3.82
C ALA A 40 4.95 -8.75 2.39
N SER A 41 3.74 -8.92 1.88
CA SER A 41 3.48 -9.21 0.47
C SER A 41 2.66 -8.05 -0.06
N LEU A 42 3.29 -7.16 -0.82
CA LEU A 42 2.60 -6.06 -1.48
C LEU A 42 1.76 -6.60 -2.63
N ASP A 43 0.61 -5.97 -2.91
CA ASP A 43 -0.15 -6.32 -4.11
C ASP A 43 0.68 -6.02 -5.37
N ARG A 44 1.34 -4.84 -5.41
CA ARG A 44 2.25 -4.44 -6.49
C ARG A 44 3.45 -3.62 -5.98
N ALA A 45 4.61 -3.80 -6.59
CA ALA A 45 5.72 -2.83 -6.53
C ALA A 45 5.54 -1.80 -7.64
N VAL A 46 5.90 -0.56 -7.35
CA VAL A 46 5.83 0.58 -8.29
C VAL A 46 7.23 1.13 -8.51
N PHE A 47 7.54 1.39 -9.77
CA PHE A 47 8.63 2.27 -10.18
C PHE A 47 8.03 3.52 -10.85
N ASP A 48 8.25 4.68 -10.26
CA ASP A 48 7.81 5.98 -10.79
C ASP A 48 9.04 6.86 -11.09
N PRO A 49 9.38 7.10 -12.37
CA PRO A 49 10.53 7.92 -12.73
C PRO A 49 10.36 9.42 -12.47
N LEU A 50 9.13 9.90 -12.26
CA LEU A 50 8.82 11.30 -11.99
C LEU A 50 8.75 11.61 -10.49
N SER A 51 8.69 10.59 -9.64
CA SER A 51 8.72 10.73 -8.18
C SER A 51 10.14 11.00 -7.67
N ASN A 52 10.24 11.77 -6.58
CA ASN A 52 11.49 11.94 -5.83
C ASN A 52 11.97 10.61 -5.23
N ASP A 53 11.03 9.78 -4.78
CA ASP A 53 11.28 8.40 -4.40
C ASP A 53 10.75 7.46 -5.49
N LYS A 54 11.68 6.88 -6.24
CA LYS A 54 11.34 6.16 -7.47
C LYS A 54 10.70 4.81 -7.20
N PHE A 55 10.81 4.26 -5.99
CA PHE A 55 10.31 2.93 -5.67
C PHE A 55 9.25 3.00 -4.58
N GLY A 56 8.16 2.26 -4.75
CA GLY A 56 7.09 2.22 -3.78
C GLY A 56 6.27 0.93 -3.84
N GLY A 57 5.27 0.85 -2.98
CA GLY A 57 4.24 -0.19 -3.01
C GLY A 57 2.89 0.39 -3.43
N SER A 58 2.09 -0.40 -4.13
CA SER A 58 0.69 -0.11 -4.39
C SER A 58 -0.15 -1.23 -3.79
N GLU A 59 -0.96 -0.85 -2.80
CA GLU A 59 -1.97 -1.70 -2.17
C GLU A 59 -3.31 -1.47 -2.90
N ILE A 60 -3.95 -2.54 -3.35
CA ILE A 60 -5.17 -2.52 -4.16
C ILE A 60 -6.31 -3.11 -3.34
N LYS A 61 -7.33 -2.29 -3.10
CA LYS A 61 -8.59 -2.74 -2.48
C LYS A 61 -9.70 -2.73 -3.51
N THR A 62 -10.19 -3.91 -3.89
CA THR A 62 -11.31 -4.05 -4.84
C THR A 62 -12.67 -4.05 -4.15
N CYS A 63 -12.71 -3.96 -2.81
CA CYS A 63 -13.93 -3.82 -2.02
C CYS A 63 -14.24 -2.32 -1.82
N PRO A 64 -15.33 -1.77 -2.41
CA PRO A 64 -15.67 -0.35 -2.28
C PRO A 64 -15.86 0.10 -0.82
N LYS A 65 -16.26 -0.82 0.07
CA LYS A 65 -16.45 -0.54 1.49
C LYS A 65 -15.14 -0.26 2.23
N ALA A 66 -14.01 -0.82 1.79
CA ALA A 66 -12.74 -0.69 2.51
C ALA A 66 -12.22 0.75 2.55
N GLY A 67 -12.34 1.50 1.43
CA GLY A 67 -11.95 2.90 1.37
C GLY A 67 -12.95 3.87 2.01
N SER A 68 -14.24 3.51 2.04
CA SER A 68 -15.31 4.38 2.53
C SER A 68 -15.54 4.33 4.04
N LEU A 69 -15.00 3.33 4.73
CA LEU A 69 -15.28 3.10 6.15
C LEU A 69 -14.28 3.76 7.11
N GLY A 70 -13.19 4.33 6.61
CA GLY A 70 -12.19 5.01 7.45
C GLY A 70 -11.63 4.13 8.58
N LEU A 71 -11.64 2.81 8.38
CA LEU A 71 -11.29 1.83 9.40
C LEU A 71 -9.79 1.92 9.70
N SER A 72 -9.46 1.93 10.99
CA SER A 72 -8.09 1.72 11.43
C SER A 72 -7.67 0.27 11.15
N VAL A 73 -6.36 -0.01 11.12
CA VAL A 73 -5.86 -1.39 11.00
C VAL A 73 -6.46 -2.29 12.10
N ALA A 74 -6.59 -1.77 13.33
CA ALA A 74 -7.20 -2.48 14.45
C ALA A 74 -8.63 -2.95 14.14
N ASP A 75 -9.41 -2.11 13.48
CA ASP A 75 -10.78 -2.45 13.05
C ASP A 75 -10.78 -3.53 11.97
N THR A 76 -9.74 -3.57 11.11
CA THR A 76 -9.63 -4.57 10.04
C THR A 76 -9.14 -5.93 10.53
N VAL A 77 -8.30 -6.00 11.57
CA VAL A 77 -7.82 -7.27 12.15
C VAL A 77 -8.74 -7.82 13.24
N GLY A 78 -9.63 -6.99 13.81
CA GLY A 78 -10.62 -7.42 14.80
C GLY A 78 -10.01 -7.98 16.09
N HIS A 79 -8.74 -7.67 16.38
CA HIS A 79 -7.99 -8.28 17.47
C HIS A 79 -7.48 -7.23 18.48
N PRO A 80 -7.79 -7.35 19.79
CA PRO A 80 -7.47 -6.34 20.81
C PRO A 80 -5.97 -6.01 20.92
N SER A 81 -5.08 -6.96 20.63
CA SER A 81 -3.62 -6.73 20.66
C SER A 81 -3.10 -5.75 19.61
N PHE A 82 -3.90 -5.44 18.59
CA PHE A 82 -3.56 -4.44 17.55
C PHE A 82 -4.25 -3.09 17.79
N ALA A 83 -5.00 -2.95 18.89
CA ALA A 83 -5.51 -1.65 19.35
C ALA A 83 -4.43 -0.78 20.01
N ALA A 84 -3.23 -1.33 20.23
CA ALA A 84 -2.12 -0.63 20.87
C ALA A 84 -1.23 0.11 19.85
N ASN A 85 -1.44 1.43 19.73
CA ASN A 85 -0.57 2.58 19.41
C ASN A 85 0.84 2.40 18.74
N HIS A 86 1.06 1.37 17.93
CA HIS A 86 2.36 1.14 17.27
C HIS A 86 2.23 0.84 15.78
N PHE A 87 1.24 1.43 15.11
CA PHE A 87 1.07 1.25 13.67
C PHE A 87 1.26 2.57 12.92
N LEU A 88 1.84 2.44 11.74
CA LEU A 88 2.04 3.52 10.81
C LEU A 88 0.72 3.74 10.05
N VAL A 89 0.16 4.94 10.15
CA VAL A 89 -1.06 5.35 9.45
C VAL A 89 -0.65 6.20 8.27
N LEU A 90 -1.20 5.91 7.08
CA LEU A 90 -1.08 6.79 5.93
C LEU A 90 -2.22 7.82 6.00
N ASN A 91 -1.89 9.07 6.34
CA ASN A 91 -2.84 10.18 6.41
C ASN A 91 -2.40 11.28 5.44
N ASP A 92 -3.27 11.72 4.53
CA ASP A 92 -2.96 12.69 3.47
C ASP A 92 -1.66 12.40 2.70
N GLY A 93 -1.38 11.12 2.43
CA GLY A 93 -0.18 10.68 1.71
C GLY A 93 1.11 10.68 2.55
N GLN A 94 1.04 10.98 3.85
CA GLN A 94 2.17 10.87 4.76
C GLN A 94 2.02 9.69 5.72
N ILE A 95 3.10 8.94 5.87
CA ILE A 95 3.19 7.85 6.85
C ILE A 95 3.52 8.45 8.20
N VAL A 96 2.60 8.39 9.15
CA VAL A 96 2.75 8.88 10.51
C VAL A 96 2.65 7.74 11.51
N LEU A 97 3.51 7.74 12.52
CA LEU A 97 3.36 6.83 13.66
C LEU A 97 2.12 7.30 14.44
N ASN A 98 1.11 6.44 14.59
CA ASN A 98 -0.04 6.79 15.43
C ASN A 98 0.37 6.73 16.90
N THR A 99 0.86 7.85 17.41
CA THR A 99 1.28 8.01 18.81
C THR A 99 0.21 8.67 19.68
N GLN A 100 -1.05 8.71 19.25
CA GLN A 100 -2.10 9.23 20.11
C GLN A 100 -2.24 8.32 21.35
N PRO A 101 -2.27 8.88 22.57
CA PRO A 101 -2.43 8.12 23.81
C PRO A 101 -3.76 7.35 23.84
#